data_AF-A0AAN0K2X7-F1
#
_entry.id   AF-A0AAN0K2X7-F1
#
_cell.length_a   1.000
_cell.length_b   1.000
_cell.length_c   1.000
_cell.angle_alpha   90.00
_cell.angle_beta   90.00
_cell.angle_gamma   90.00
#
_symmetry.space_group_name_H-M   'P 1'
#
loop_
_entity.id
_entity.type
_entity.pdbx_description
1 polymer ?
#
loop_
_entity_poly.entity_id
_entity_poly.type
_entity_poly.pdbx_seq_one_letter_code
_entity_poly.pdbx_strand_id
1 'polypeptide(L)'
;MIPAFPTESSYSNKNNAHKVLTSSNDMLTKIDLMYLADKMVEKGIITSEQKREIVDDRYHGLSGFQRINKLLDHLRDTVEVNEGTFQWFIKILNDYNTVWSKSVAKKLMDKYTELQKPS
;
A
#
# COMPACT_ATOMS: atom_id res chain seq x y z
N MET A 1 24.76 -3.09 -22.32
CA MET A 1 24.52 -3.22 -20.87
C MET A 1 23.29 -4.08 -20.71
N ILE A 2 23.44 -5.34 -20.27
CA ILE A 2 22.31 -6.28 -20.11
C ILE A 2 21.63 -5.91 -18.78
N PRO A 3 20.29 -5.70 -18.72
CA PRO A 3 19.63 -5.47 -17.45
C PRO A 3 19.77 -6.71 -16.58
N ALA A 4 20.30 -6.55 -15.37
CA ALA A 4 20.41 -7.64 -14.41
C ALA A 4 19.00 -8.16 -14.10
N PHE A 5 18.79 -9.47 -14.29
CA PHE A 5 17.55 -10.11 -13.88
C PHE A 5 17.38 -9.97 -12.36
N PRO A 6 16.16 -9.71 -11.86
CA PRO A 6 15.95 -9.60 -10.42
C PRO A 6 16.33 -10.90 -9.72
N THR A 7 17.00 -10.81 -8.58
CA THR A 7 17.43 -11.99 -7.81
C THR A 7 16.23 -12.64 -7.10
N GLU A 8 16.32 -13.94 -6.77
CA GLU A 8 15.27 -14.66 -6.04
C GLU A 8 14.87 -13.97 -4.73
N SER A 9 15.83 -13.34 -4.03
CA SER A 9 15.56 -12.54 -2.82
C SER A 9 14.65 -11.34 -3.09
N SER A 10 14.81 -10.65 -4.24
CA SER A 10 13.96 -9.51 -4.63
C SER A 10 12.55 -9.96 -5.01
N TYR A 11 12.42 -11.10 -5.70
CA TYR A 11 11.11 -11.71 -5.97
C TYR A 11 10.41 -12.17 -4.69
N SER A 12 11.14 -12.80 -3.77
CA SER A 12 10.62 -13.25 -2.47
C SER A 12 10.13 -12.08 -1.62
N ASN A 13 10.88 -10.98 -1.57
CA ASN A 13 10.51 -9.82 -0.77
C ASN A 13 9.29 -9.05 -1.31
N LYS A 14 9.15 -8.91 -2.64
CA LYS A 14 7.95 -8.33 -3.26
C LYS A 14 6.70 -9.14 -2.94
N ASN A 15 6.81 -10.47 -3.02
CA ASN A 15 5.73 -11.39 -2.66
C ASN A 15 5.34 -11.25 -1.18
N ASN A 16 6.32 -11.03 -0.29
CA ASN A 16 6.06 -10.81 1.14
C ASN A 16 5.34 -9.48 1.40
N ALA A 17 5.76 -8.38 0.77
CA ALA A 17 5.11 -7.08 0.91
C ALA A 17 3.65 -7.11 0.42
N HIS A 18 3.39 -7.74 -0.74
CA HIS A 18 2.03 -7.96 -1.23
C HIS A 18 1.19 -8.76 -0.22
N LYS A 19 1.69 -9.91 0.28
CA LYS A 19 1.00 -10.75 1.28
C LYS A 19 0.65 -9.99 2.56
N VAL A 20 1.56 -9.14 3.05
CA VAL A 20 1.36 -8.35 4.27
C VAL A 20 0.23 -7.33 4.08
N LEU A 21 0.19 -6.63 2.94
CA LEU A 21 -0.88 -5.70 2.62
C LEU A 21 -2.23 -6.42 2.49
N THR A 22 -2.27 -7.55 1.77
CA THR A 22 -3.49 -8.34 1.56
C THR A 22 -4.05 -8.89 2.87
N SER A 23 -3.21 -9.44 3.75
CA SER A 23 -3.63 -9.98 5.05
C SER A 23 -3.99 -8.91 6.11
N SER A 24 -3.81 -7.62 5.80
CA SER A 24 -4.04 -6.52 6.76
C SER A 24 -5.10 -5.52 6.28
N ASN A 25 -5.87 -5.89 5.24
CA ASN A 25 -6.82 -5.03 4.54
C ASN A 25 -7.83 -4.34 5.48
N ASP A 26 -8.42 -5.08 6.42
CA ASP A 26 -9.40 -4.55 7.38
C ASP A 26 -8.84 -3.40 8.23
N MET A 27 -7.55 -3.49 8.58
CA MET A 27 -6.89 -2.42 9.30
C MET A 27 -6.77 -1.20 8.37
N LEU A 28 -6.22 -1.38 7.18
CA LEU A 28 -5.94 -0.28 6.24
C LEU A 28 -7.19 0.53 5.87
N THR A 29 -8.38 -0.06 5.93
CA THR A 29 -9.65 0.61 5.62
C THR A 29 -10.04 1.76 6.57
N LYS A 30 -9.35 1.93 7.70
CA LYS A 30 -9.59 3.03 8.65
C LYS A 30 -8.73 4.28 8.39
N ILE A 31 -7.86 4.25 7.39
CA ILE A 31 -7.10 5.42 6.95
C ILE A 31 -8.05 6.36 6.22
N ASP A 32 -7.86 7.67 6.36
CA ASP A 32 -8.62 8.63 5.56
C ASP A 32 -8.36 8.43 4.07
N LEU A 33 -9.43 8.19 3.32
CA LEU A 33 -9.36 7.87 1.89
C LEU A 33 -8.73 9.01 1.08
N MET A 34 -9.12 10.26 1.36
CA MET A 34 -8.65 11.42 0.60
C MET A 34 -7.16 11.64 0.84
N TYR A 35 -6.75 11.60 2.11
CA TYR A 35 -5.34 11.71 2.49
C TYR A 35 -4.48 10.65 1.80
N LEU A 36 -4.89 9.38 1.83
CA LEU A 36 -4.13 8.32 1.20
C LEU A 36 -4.08 8.51 -0.33
N ALA A 37 -5.20 8.89 -0.95
CA ALA A 37 -5.25 9.12 -2.38
C ALA A 37 -4.33 10.28 -2.81
N ASP A 38 -4.28 11.37 -2.03
CA ASP A 38 -3.34 12.47 -2.24
C ASP A 38 -1.88 12.00 -2.21
N LYS A 39 -1.51 11.20 -1.19
CA LYS A 39 -0.16 10.65 -1.09
C LYS A 39 0.19 9.72 -2.25
N MET A 40 -0.78 8.93 -2.72
CA MET A 40 -0.56 8.04 -3.86
C MET A 40 -0.43 8.80 -5.18
N VAL A 41 -1.11 9.95 -5.36
CA VAL A 41 -0.86 10.86 -6.49
C VAL A 41 0.52 11.51 -6.39
N GLU A 42 0.88 12.06 -5.22
CA GLU A 42 2.21 12.66 -4.98
C GLU A 42 3.34 11.68 -5.30
N LYS A 43 3.14 10.39 -5.01
CA LYS A 43 4.11 9.32 -5.27
C LYS A 43 4.11 8.81 -6.71
N GLY A 44 3.09 9.14 -7.50
CA GLY A 44 2.90 8.63 -8.86
C GLY A 44 2.39 7.19 -8.93
N ILE A 45 1.73 6.71 -7.88
CA ILE A 45 1.11 5.37 -7.84
C ILE A 45 -0.21 5.37 -8.60
N ILE A 46 -0.97 6.46 -8.49
CA ILE A 46 -2.20 6.70 -9.25
C ILE A 46 -2.13 8.08 -9.91
N THR A 47 -2.90 8.28 -10.97
CA THR A 47 -3.07 9.60 -11.61
C THR A 47 -4.10 10.44 -10.87
N SER A 48 -4.09 11.76 -11.10
CA SER A 48 -5.13 12.66 -10.59
C SER A 48 -6.54 12.30 -11.08
N GLU A 49 -6.63 11.71 -12.28
CA GLU A 49 -7.90 11.21 -12.82
C GLU A 49 -8.38 9.97 -12.05
N GLN A 50 -7.51 8.99 -11.82
CA GLN A 50 -7.82 7.82 -11.00
C GLN A 50 -8.18 8.21 -9.56
N LYS A 51 -7.49 9.20 -8.99
CA LYS A 51 -7.88 9.79 -7.71
C LYS A 51 -9.33 10.27 -7.78
N ARG A 52 -9.66 11.15 -8.74
CA ARG A 52 -11.01 11.71 -8.88
C ARG A 52 -12.06 10.60 -8.95
N GLU A 53 -11.84 9.58 -9.78
CA GLU A 53 -12.74 8.43 -9.88
C GLU A 53 -12.92 7.72 -8.53
N ILE A 54 -11.85 7.50 -7.77
CA ILE A 54 -11.92 6.76 -6.50
C ILE A 54 -12.58 7.57 -5.38
N VAL A 55 -12.25 8.85 -5.22
CA VAL A 55 -12.74 9.66 -4.09
C VAL A 55 -14.12 10.27 -4.33
N ASP A 56 -14.44 10.66 -5.56
CA ASP A 56 -15.68 11.35 -5.89
C ASP A 56 -16.85 10.36 -5.91
N ASP A 57 -17.76 10.52 -4.94
CA ASP A 57 -18.90 9.64 -4.71
C ASP A 57 -19.91 9.66 -5.87
N ARG A 58 -19.91 10.72 -6.68
CA ARG A 58 -20.78 10.87 -7.86
C ARG A 58 -20.47 9.87 -8.96
N TYR A 59 -19.28 9.26 -8.97
CA TYR A 59 -18.85 8.42 -10.09
C TYR A 59 -19.30 6.96 -9.97
N HIS A 60 -19.55 6.42 -8.76
CA HIS A 60 -19.59 4.96 -8.64
C HIS A 60 -20.61 4.34 -7.68
N GLY A 61 -21.37 5.11 -6.88
CA GLY A 61 -22.30 4.51 -5.90
C GLY A 61 -21.61 3.54 -4.92
N LEU A 62 -20.27 3.61 -4.80
CA LEU A 62 -19.46 2.73 -3.99
C LEU A 62 -19.47 3.21 -2.54
N SER A 63 -19.58 2.26 -1.62
CA SER A 63 -19.36 2.52 -0.19
C SER A 63 -17.94 3.04 0.05
N GLY A 64 -17.72 3.76 1.16
CA GLY A 64 -16.37 4.20 1.56
C GLY A 64 -15.38 3.03 1.66
N PHE A 65 -15.85 1.86 2.11
CA PHE A 65 -15.06 0.64 2.19
C PHE A 65 -14.61 0.12 0.82
N GLN A 66 -15.50 0.09 -0.17
CA GLN A 66 -15.14 -0.33 -1.54
C GLN A 66 -14.13 0.64 -2.18
N ARG A 67 -14.30 1.95 -1.94
CA ARG A 67 -13.38 2.97 -2.47
C ARG A 67 -11.97 2.85 -1.90
N ILE A 68 -11.84 2.65 -0.58
CA ILE A 68 -10.52 2.45 0.03
C ILE A 68 -9.89 1.13 -0.41
N ASN A 69 -10.66 0.06 -0.60
CA ASN A 69 -10.13 -1.18 -1.15
C ASN A 69 -9.59 -1.01 -2.57
N LYS A 70 -10.31 -0.31 -3.45
CA LYS A 70 -9.83 -0.01 -4.82
C LYS A 70 -8.52 0.78 -4.78
N LEU A 71 -8.38 1.71 -3.84
CA LEU A 71 -7.14 2.45 -3.64
C LEU A 71 -5.99 1.52 -3.16
N LEU A 72 -6.28 0.60 -2.24
CA LEU A 72 -5.30 -0.37 -1.74
C LEU A 72 -4.90 -1.41 -2.79
N ASP A 73 -5.75 -1.71 -3.77
CA ASP A 73 -5.42 -2.58 -4.90
C ASP A 73 -4.31 -1.96 -5.76
N HIS A 74 -4.43 -0.67 -6.12
CA HIS A 74 -3.35 0.04 -6.81
C HIS A 74 -2.02 0.04 -6.04
N LEU A 75 -2.10 0.15 -4.70
CA LEU A 75 -0.91 0.06 -3.85
C LEU A 75 -0.26 -1.33 -3.95
N ARG A 76 -1.06 -2.40 -3.88
CA ARG A 76 -0.60 -3.79 -3.98
C ARG A 76 0.05 -4.07 -5.33
N ASP A 77 -0.59 -3.69 -6.42
CA ASP A 77 -0.06 -3.85 -7.78
C ASP A 77 1.29 -3.15 -7.92
N THR A 78 1.41 -1.95 -7.35
CA THR A 78 2.65 -1.17 -7.42
C THR A 78 3.76 -1.76 -6.57
N VAL A 79 3.44 -2.42 -5.44
CA VAL A 79 4.41 -3.12 -4.61
C VAL A 79 5.02 -4.33 -5.34
N GLU A 80 4.25 -5.03 -6.18
CA GLU A 80 4.78 -6.11 -7.02
C GLU A 80 5.83 -5.61 -8.02
N VAL A 81 5.62 -4.40 -8.56
CA VAL A 81 6.55 -3.76 -9.49
C VAL A 81 7.75 -3.16 -8.75
N ASN A 82 7.51 -2.45 -7.65
CA ASN A 82 8.50 -1.72 -6.87
C ASN A 82 8.29 -1.92 -5.36
N GLU A 83 9.13 -2.76 -4.77
CA GLU A 83 9.13 -3.08 -3.34
C GLU A 83 9.30 -1.83 -2.44
N GLY A 84 10.02 -0.81 -2.90
CA GLY A 84 10.21 0.44 -2.17
C GLY A 84 8.90 1.18 -1.88
N THR A 85 7.83 0.86 -2.60
CA THR A 85 6.47 1.35 -2.35
C THR A 85 5.94 0.90 -0.99
N PHE A 86 6.32 -0.29 -0.52
CA PHE A 86 5.92 -0.78 0.80
C PHE A 86 6.55 0.07 1.91
N GLN A 87 7.86 0.30 1.85
CA GLN A 87 8.57 1.13 2.83
C GLN A 87 8.05 2.58 2.83
N TRP A 88 7.74 3.12 1.66
CA TRP A 88 7.08 4.41 1.53
C TRP A 88 5.71 4.41 2.23
N PHE A 89 4.90 3.38 2.04
CA PHE A 89 3.60 3.29 2.68
C PHE A 89 3.70 3.23 4.21
N ILE A 90 4.66 2.47 4.76
CA ILE A 90 4.96 2.46 6.20
C ILE A 90 5.27 3.87 6.70
N LYS A 91 6.03 4.65 5.94
CA LYS A 91 6.31 6.06 6.28
C LYS A 91 5.03 6.89 6.28
N ILE A 92 4.16 6.78 5.27
CA ILE A 92 2.88 7.50 5.21
C ILE A 92 2.00 7.22 6.43
N LEU A 93 1.95 5.97 6.90
CA LEU A 93 1.20 5.60 8.11
C LEU A 93 1.77 6.25 9.38
N ASN A 94 3.10 6.34 9.48
CA ASN A 94 3.77 7.02 10.59
C ASN A 94 3.53 8.54 10.54
N ASP A 95 3.59 9.13 9.35
CA ASP A 95 3.38 10.57 9.10
C ASP A 95 1.92 11.00 9.33
N TYR A 96 0.94 10.11 9.13
CA TYR A 96 -0.46 10.35 9.49
C TYR A 96 -0.65 10.59 11.01
N ASN A 97 0.34 10.21 11.82
CA ASN A 97 0.52 10.62 13.22
C ASN A 97 -0.64 10.32 14.19
N THR A 98 -1.48 9.33 13.90
CA THR A 98 -2.44 8.80 14.88
C THR A 98 -1.85 7.62 15.64
N VAL A 99 -2.32 7.38 16.87
CA VAL A 99 -1.94 6.17 17.64
C VAL A 99 -2.24 4.90 16.84
N TRP A 100 -3.39 4.89 16.18
CA TRP A 100 -3.85 3.78 15.36
C TRP A 100 -2.93 3.54 14.15
N SER A 101 -2.63 4.58 13.37
CA SER A 101 -1.80 4.44 12.16
C SER A 101 -0.36 4.01 12.48
N LYS A 102 0.24 4.51 13.56
CA LYS A 102 1.56 4.05 14.03
C LYS A 102 1.54 2.58 14.47
N SER A 103 0.48 2.15 15.16
CA SER A 103 0.30 0.74 15.54
C SER A 103 0.19 -0.17 14.32
N VAL A 104 -0.56 0.27 13.29
CA VAL A 104 -0.65 -0.46 12.01
C VAL A 104 0.69 -0.50 11.30
N ALA A 105 1.40 0.63 11.17
CA ALA A 105 2.72 0.69 10.55
C ALA A 105 3.69 -0.32 11.18
N LYS A 106 3.73 -0.36 12.52
CA LYS A 106 4.54 -1.33 13.27
C LYS A 106 4.12 -2.77 12.96
N LYS A 107 2.83 -3.09 13.03
CA LYS A 107 2.33 -4.45 12.76
C LYS A 107 2.65 -4.93 11.34
N LEU A 108 2.54 -4.07 10.34
CA LEU A 108 2.88 -4.40 8.96
C LEU A 108 4.39 -4.71 8.84
N MET A 109 5.24 -3.88 9.44
CA MET A 109 6.68 -4.08 9.40
C MET A 109 7.12 -5.34 10.16
N ASP A 110 6.50 -5.62 11.31
CA ASP A 110 6.76 -6.83 12.10
C ASP A 110 6.42 -8.08 11.25
N LYS A 111 5.22 -8.14 10.64
CA LYS A 111 4.83 -9.23 9.73
C LYS A 111 5.76 -9.38 8.52
N TYR A 112 6.14 -8.27 7.90
CA TYR A 112 7.04 -8.28 6.74
C TYR A 112 8.43 -8.83 7.11
N THR A 113 8.94 -8.45 8.28
CA THR A 113 10.22 -8.95 8.81
C THR A 113 10.14 -10.44 9.18
N GLU A 114 9.01 -10.90 9.73
CA GLU A 114 8.79 -12.32 10.00
C GLU A 114 8.86 -13.19 8.74
N LEU A 115 8.27 -12.72 7.63
CA LEU A 115 8.30 -13.42 6.35
C LEU A 115 9.69 -13.43 5.68
N GLN A 116 10.64 -12.63 6.16
CA GLN A 116 12.02 -12.58 5.66
C GLN A 116 12.98 -13.50 6.43
N LYS A 117 12.57 -14.03 7.59
CA LYS A 117 13.42 -14.94 8.36
C LYS A 117 13.52 -16.29 7.63
N PRO A 118 14.72 -16.83 7.38
CA PRO A 118 14.85 -18.20 6.90
C PRO A 118 14.25 -19.16 7.94
N SER A 119 13.39 -20.08 7.49
CA SER A 119 12.87 -21.19 8.32
C SER A 119 13.98 -22.13 8.74
#